data_AF-A0A852XD19-F1
#
_entry.id   AF-A0A852XD19-F1
#
_cell.length_a   1.000
_cell.length_b   1.000
_cell.length_c   1.000
_cell.angle_alpha   90.00
_cell.angle_beta   90.00
_cell.angle_gamma   90.00
#
_symmetry.space_group_name_H-M   'P 1'
#
loop_
_entity.id
_entity.type
_entity.pdbx_description
1 polymer ?
#
loop_
_entity_poly.entity_id
_entity_poly.type
_entity_poly.pdbx_seq_one_letter_code
_entity_poly.pdbx_strand_id
1 'polypeptide(L)'
;MGPSTAYDIVVNVFDTTHEVGPGAPDWPSASSGWAFGMPPAIRPEQWPLDPDTGYPLMHGFTLQLPEEYRCHGPEIVGVSFFGSPPDHEEGTRNPRVAAALAADTPPSEPDLLPFYEAQQRRHPRAHFMIDVLDAHYAVILLTAEELAGPRTMPPPLVDSPALAEVPAPRWLTEGSIASIHHPRFASRPYTRYAKPEEALKRILGFAHALTLVPRREDPNAGRPPVELPDGGVSDEGYVCQWLHDEDEVHKQPWARGHDANHIGGTCQPWQDVPDGLSPYYIEFNEWIGNFNFGGGNGRLDLLNLTFEWDCG
;
A
#
# COMPACT_ATOMS: atom_id res chain seq x y z
N MET A 1 -1.17 -24.40 -9.82
CA MET A 1 -2.21 -24.44 -8.78
C MET A 1 -2.16 -23.11 -8.07
N GLY A 2 -3.30 -22.43 -7.91
CA GLY A 2 -3.37 -21.18 -7.15
C GLY A 2 -3.33 -21.43 -5.63
N PRO A 3 -3.28 -20.37 -4.82
CA PRO A 3 -3.34 -20.46 -3.36
C PRO A 3 -4.59 -21.21 -2.88
N SER A 4 -4.46 -22.04 -1.85
CA SER A 4 -5.58 -22.80 -1.28
C SER A 4 -6.29 -22.07 -0.15
N THR A 5 -5.66 -21.04 0.42
CA THR A 5 -6.14 -20.30 1.59
C THR A 5 -6.06 -18.80 1.33
N ALA A 6 -7.16 -18.07 1.52
CA ALA A 6 -7.14 -16.62 1.61
C ALA A 6 -6.93 -16.17 3.07
N TYR A 7 -6.50 -14.93 3.30
CA TYR A 7 -6.17 -14.44 4.64
C TYR A 7 -6.77 -13.05 4.88
N ASP A 8 -7.47 -12.86 6.00
CA ASP A 8 -7.79 -11.52 6.51
C ASP A 8 -6.52 -10.85 7.03
N ILE A 9 -6.37 -9.56 6.75
CA ILE A 9 -5.37 -8.69 7.34
C ILE A 9 -6.01 -7.99 8.53
N VAL A 10 -5.73 -8.52 9.72
CA VAL A 10 -6.20 -7.94 10.98
C VAL A 10 -5.20 -6.90 11.44
N VAL A 11 -5.67 -5.67 11.59
CA VAL A 11 -4.84 -4.61 12.17
C VAL A 11 -5.01 -4.63 13.66
N ASN A 12 -3.97 -5.10 14.33
CA ASN A 12 -3.93 -5.06 15.77
C ASN A 12 -3.45 -3.68 16.18
N VAL A 13 -4.39 -2.85 16.65
CA VAL A 13 -4.07 -1.57 17.29
C VAL A 13 -3.47 -1.87 18.66
N PHE A 14 -2.25 -2.39 18.67
CA PHE A 14 -1.42 -2.40 19.86
C PHE A 14 -0.91 -0.98 20.05
N ASP A 15 -1.25 -0.39 21.19
CA ASP A 15 -0.60 0.81 21.69
C ASP A 15 0.84 0.43 22.07
N THR A 16 1.72 0.40 21.07
CA THR A 16 3.14 0.42 21.34
C THR A 16 3.56 1.87 21.30
N THR A 17 3.64 2.47 22.48
CA THR A 17 4.43 3.68 22.75
C THR A 17 5.94 3.45 22.55
N HIS A 18 6.34 2.45 21.75
CA HIS A 18 7.71 2.30 21.33
C HIS A 18 7.94 3.28 20.19
N GLU A 19 8.30 4.50 20.57
CA GLU A 19 9.10 5.39 19.73
C GLU A 19 10.17 4.54 19.05
N VAL A 20 10.04 4.32 17.74
CA VAL A 20 11.07 3.62 16.99
C VAL A 20 12.22 4.61 16.80
N GLY A 21 13.28 4.42 17.59
CA GLY A 21 14.59 4.97 17.32
C GLY A 21 15.37 4.07 16.35
N PRO A 22 16.42 4.59 15.68
CA PRO A 22 17.28 3.78 14.82
C PRO A 22 17.88 2.61 15.62
N GLY A 23 17.63 1.38 15.16
CA GLY A 23 18.16 0.15 15.76
C GLY A 23 17.25 -0.59 16.74
N ALA A 24 15.93 -0.38 16.73
CA ALA A 24 14.99 -1.19 17.52
C ALA A 24 14.47 -2.42 16.74
N PRO A 25 14.87 -3.66 17.12
CA PRO A 25 14.07 -4.88 16.95
C PRO A 25 13.10 -5.01 18.15
N ASP A 26 11.92 -5.61 18.10
CA ASP A 26 11.20 -6.33 17.05
C ASP A 26 9.71 -6.17 17.36
N TRP A 27 8.91 -6.11 16.31
CA TRP A 27 7.46 -6.25 16.42
C TRP A 27 7.11 -7.56 17.14
N PRO A 28 5.89 -7.71 17.69
CA PRO A 28 5.50 -8.97 18.32
C PRO A 28 5.79 -10.13 17.37
N SER A 29 6.47 -11.18 17.83
CA SER A 29 6.84 -12.36 17.01
C SER A 29 5.67 -13.03 16.26
N ALA A 30 4.43 -12.67 16.62
CA ALA A 30 3.19 -13.11 15.97
C ALA A 30 2.66 -12.15 14.87
N SER A 31 3.30 -11.00 14.61
CA SER A 31 2.88 -10.08 13.54
C SER A 31 3.37 -10.60 12.19
N SER A 32 2.51 -10.49 11.18
CA SER A 32 2.83 -10.77 9.78
C SER A 32 3.29 -9.51 9.04
N GLY A 33 3.31 -8.35 9.68
CA GLY A 33 3.64 -7.08 9.03
C GLY A 33 3.28 -5.88 9.88
N TRP A 34 3.28 -4.70 9.26
CA TRP A 34 2.84 -3.46 9.88
C TRP A 34 2.31 -2.47 8.85
N ALA A 35 1.33 -1.68 9.24
CA ALA A 35 0.87 -0.50 8.52
C ALA A 35 1.53 0.75 9.09
N PHE A 36 1.72 1.75 8.24
CA PHE A 36 2.39 3.00 8.52
C PHE A 36 3.86 2.83 8.93
N GLY A 37 4.44 3.87 9.52
CA GLY A 37 5.82 3.85 9.97
C GLY A 37 6.78 3.81 8.80
N MET A 38 7.88 3.07 8.99
CA MET A 38 9.00 3.00 8.05
C MET A 38 9.11 1.59 7.42
N PRO A 39 9.62 1.46 6.19
CA PRO A 39 9.92 0.16 5.57
C PRO A 39 11.15 -0.49 6.21
N PRO A 40 11.37 -1.81 6.01
CA PRO A 40 12.53 -2.50 6.56
C PRO A 40 13.71 -2.45 5.59
N ALA A 41 14.91 -2.25 6.12
CA ALA A 41 16.22 -2.54 5.54
C ALA A 41 16.53 -2.03 4.12
N ILE A 42 15.71 -1.14 3.54
CA ILE A 42 16.07 -0.44 2.30
C ILE A 42 17.15 0.58 2.63
N ARG A 43 18.13 0.79 1.76
CA ARG A 43 19.05 1.93 1.97
C ARG A 43 18.29 3.22 1.72
N PRO A 44 18.55 4.31 2.46
CA PRO A 44 17.86 5.58 2.25
C PRO A 44 17.90 6.05 0.78
N GLU A 45 19.03 5.87 0.09
CA GLU A 45 19.19 6.27 -1.32
C GLU A 45 18.40 5.41 -2.32
N GLN A 46 17.88 4.27 -1.86
CA GLN A 46 17.04 3.37 -2.67
C GLN A 46 15.54 3.65 -2.48
N TRP A 47 15.18 4.60 -1.60
CA TRP A 47 13.80 4.93 -1.31
C TRP A 47 13.08 5.42 -2.57
N PRO A 48 11.89 4.89 -2.89
CA PRO A 48 11.13 5.32 -4.06
C PRO A 48 10.77 6.80 -3.99
N LEU A 49 11.14 7.59 -5.00
CA LEU A 49 10.70 8.98 -5.11
C LEU A 49 9.39 9.06 -5.89
N ASP A 50 8.54 10.02 -5.53
CA ASP A 50 7.36 10.39 -6.26
C ASP A 50 7.78 11.00 -7.61
N PRO A 51 7.42 10.39 -8.75
CA PRO A 51 7.78 10.88 -10.07
C PRO A 51 7.29 12.29 -10.37
N ASP A 52 6.18 12.75 -9.78
CA ASP A 52 5.63 14.08 -10.05
C ASP A 52 6.26 15.16 -9.18
N THR A 53 6.74 14.85 -7.97
CA THR A 53 7.19 15.88 -7.02
C THR A 53 8.67 15.76 -6.61
N GLY A 54 9.29 14.60 -6.80
CA GLY A 54 10.66 14.30 -6.36
C GLY A 54 10.82 14.13 -4.84
N TYR A 55 9.74 14.27 -4.06
CA TYR A 55 9.74 13.88 -2.66
C TYR A 55 9.70 12.35 -2.51
N PRO A 56 10.17 11.79 -1.38
CA PRO A 56 10.01 10.37 -1.12
C PRO A 56 8.53 9.95 -1.11
N LEU A 57 8.19 8.82 -1.73
CA LEU A 57 6.87 8.21 -1.58
C LEU A 57 6.64 7.81 -0.13
N MET A 58 5.39 7.90 0.34
CA MET A 58 5.03 7.54 1.70
C MET A 58 4.93 6.03 1.83
N HIS A 59 5.53 5.46 2.88
CA HIS A 59 5.34 4.05 3.21
C HIS A 59 3.94 3.81 3.77
N GLY A 60 3.19 2.93 3.11
CA GLY A 60 1.85 2.55 3.51
C GLY A 60 1.84 1.35 4.44
N PHE A 61 2.43 0.24 4.01
CA PHE A 61 2.54 -0.96 4.83
C PHE A 61 3.67 -1.88 4.35
N THR A 62 4.06 -2.79 5.23
CA THR A 62 4.89 -3.95 4.87
C THR A 62 4.22 -5.21 5.36
N LEU A 63 4.22 -6.25 4.51
CA LEU A 63 3.56 -7.51 4.80
C LEU A 63 4.43 -8.69 4.39
N GLN A 64 4.57 -9.65 5.29
CA GLN A 64 5.11 -10.96 5.01
C GLN A 64 4.06 -11.77 4.24
N LEU A 65 4.46 -12.34 3.11
CA LEU A 65 3.60 -13.16 2.28
C LEU A 65 3.57 -14.61 2.78
N PRO A 66 2.37 -15.22 2.90
CA PRO A 66 2.25 -16.66 3.02
C PRO A 66 2.94 -17.34 1.84
N GLU A 67 3.46 -18.56 2.05
CA GLU A 67 4.26 -19.27 1.05
C GLU A 67 3.55 -19.40 -0.31
N GLU A 68 2.24 -19.69 -0.29
CA GLU A 68 1.42 -19.82 -1.50
C GLU A 68 1.27 -18.51 -2.30
N TYR A 69 1.53 -17.35 -1.69
CA TYR A 69 1.42 -16.04 -2.35
C TYR A 69 2.77 -15.50 -2.85
N ARG A 70 3.87 -16.25 -2.70
CA ARG A 70 5.21 -15.85 -3.14
C ARG A 70 5.41 -16.13 -4.63
N CYS A 71 4.76 -15.34 -5.46
CA CYS A 71 4.74 -15.48 -6.91
C CYS A 71 6.04 -15.05 -7.62
N HIS A 72 6.96 -14.36 -6.93
CA HIS A 72 8.23 -13.87 -7.48
C HIS A 72 9.46 -14.68 -7.03
N GLY A 73 9.25 -15.92 -6.61
CA GLY A 73 10.31 -16.82 -6.14
C GLY A 73 10.29 -17.03 -4.62
N PRO A 74 10.81 -18.18 -4.14
CA PRO A 74 10.77 -18.53 -2.71
C PRO A 74 11.59 -17.59 -1.81
N GLU A 75 12.56 -16.87 -2.39
CA GLU A 75 13.38 -15.88 -1.72
C GLU A 75 12.64 -14.56 -1.43
N ILE A 76 11.58 -14.28 -2.18
CA ILE A 76 10.74 -13.10 -1.99
C ILE A 76 9.64 -13.46 -1.01
N VAL A 77 9.79 -13.00 0.23
CA VAL A 77 8.92 -13.40 1.35
C VAL A 77 8.02 -12.29 1.85
N GLY A 78 8.15 -11.08 1.31
CA GLY A 78 7.37 -9.92 1.74
C GLY A 78 7.34 -8.81 0.71
N VAL A 79 6.49 -7.82 0.97
CA VAL A 79 6.36 -6.61 0.16
C VAL A 79 6.29 -5.38 1.06
N SER A 80 6.91 -4.28 0.63
CA SER A 80 6.60 -2.94 1.15
C SER A 80 5.89 -2.13 0.07
N PHE A 81 4.73 -1.57 0.42
CA PHE A 81 3.92 -0.75 -0.49
C PHE A 81 4.03 0.72 -0.13
N PHE A 82 4.15 1.56 -1.15
CA PHE A 82 4.35 3.00 -1.09
C PHE A 82 3.38 3.71 -2.03
N GLY A 83 3.01 4.94 -1.69
CA GLY A 83 2.19 5.78 -2.56
C GLY A 83 2.43 7.26 -2.35
N SER A 84 1.94 8.06 -3.29
CA SER A 84 1.91 9.51 -3.17
C SER A 84 1.14 9.89 -1.89
N PRO A 85 1.63 10.85 -1.12
CA PRO A 85 0.97 11.23 0.12
C PRO A 85 -0.32 12.03 -0.17
N PRO A 86 -1.34 11.94 0.71
CA PRO A 86 -2.62 12.64 0.57
C PRO A 86 -2.59 14.13 0.23
N ASP A 87 -1.55 14.85 0.65
CA ASP A 87 -1.40 16.27 0.41
C ASP A 87 -0.80 16.61 -0.96
N HIS A 88 -0.24 15.62 -1.64
CA HIS A 88 0.34 15.73 -2.99
C HIS A 88 -0.57 15.15 -4.07
N GLU A 89 -1.58 14.38 -3.69
CA GLU A 89 -2.69 14.04 -4.58
C GLU A 89 -3.37 15.31 -5.12
N GLU A 90 -4.03 15.21 -6.29
CA GLU A 90 -4.75 16.31 -6.96
C GLU A 90 -3.86 17.44 -7.52
N GLY A 91 -2.89 17.09 -8.37
CA GLY A 91 -2.25 18.05 -9.27
C GLY A 91 -1.05 18.81 -8.68
N THR A 92 -0.56 18.40 -7.51
CA THR A 92 0.74 18.86 -7.01
C THR A 92 1.84 18.20 -7.84
N ARG A 93 2.48 18.96 -8.73
CA ARG A 93 3.51 18.43 -9.64
C ARG A 93 4.62 19.45 -9.86
N ASN A 94 5.83 18.95 -10.12
CA ASN A 94 6.94 19.69 -10.68
C ASN A 94 7.38 19.02 -12.01
N PRO A 95 6.93 19.55 -13.16
CA PRO A 95 7.25 18.98 -14.46
C PRO A 95 8.75 18.89 -14.78
N ARG A 96 9.58 19.79 -14.23
CA ARG A 96 11.05 19.75 -14.44
C ARG A 96 11.66 18.57 -13.69
N VAL A 97 11.23 18.35 -12.46
CA VAL A 97 11.64 17.19 -11.64
C VAL A 97 11.14 15.89 -12.26
N ALA A 98 9.89 15.84 -12.70
CA ALA A 98 9.33 14.67 -13.38
C ALA A 98 10.11 14.31 -14.65
N ALA A 99 10.46 15.31 -15.46
CA ALA A 99 11.31 15.10 -16.63
C ALA A 99 12.71 14.57 -16.25
N ALA A 100 13.30 15.05 -15.15
CA ALA A 100 14.60 14.59 -14.68
C ALA A 100 14.57 13.14 -14.16
N LEU A 101 13.51 12.75 -13.45
CA LEU A 101 13.31 11.39 -12.95
C LEU A 101 13.01 10.39 -14.08
N ALA A 102 12.36 10.81 -15.15
CA ALA A 102 12.08 9.98 -16.31
C ALA A 102 13.21 9.94 -17.35
N ALA A 103 14.26 10.74 -17.19
CA ALA A 103 15.32 10.89 -18.19
C ALA A 103 16.24 9.65 -18.27
N ASP A 104 16.59 9.25 -19.48
CA ASP A 104 17.60 8.20 -19.73
C ASP A 104 19.04 8.72 -19.56
N THR A 105 19.25 10.01 -19.80
CA THR A 105 20.55 10.67 -19.72
C THR A 105 20.58 11.77 -18.66
N PRO A 106 21.73 12.06 -18.04
CA PRO A 106 21.84 13.11 -17.05
C PRO A 106 21.35 14.47 -17.60
N PRO A 107 20.50 15.21 -16.86
CA PRO A 107 20.07 16.54 -17.27
C PRO A 107 21.23 17.53 -17.25
N SER A 108 21.20 18.54 -18.14
CA SER A 108 22.22 19.60 -18.19
C SER A 108 22.08 20.63 -17.06
N GLU A 109 20.89 20.72 -16.47
CA GLU A 109 20.54 21.63 -15.38
C GLU A 109 21.06 21.06 -14.05
N PRO A 110 22.01 21.73 -13.36
CA PRO A 110 22.64 21.19 -12.15
C PRO A 110 21.67 20.95 -10.99
N ASP A 111 20.59 21.72 -10.90
CA ASP A 111 19.54 21.56 -9.90
C ASP A 111 18.64 20.33 -10.16
N LEU A 112 18.64 19.79 -11.38
CA LEU A 112 17.87 18.58 -11.73
C LEU A 112 18.69 17.29 -11.66
N LEU A 113 20.03 17.39 -11.72
CA LEU A 113 20.93 16.24 -11.68
C LEU A 113 20.73 15.32 -10.45
N PRO A 114 20.52 15.85 -9.23
CA PRO A 114 20.30 14.99 -8.06
C PRO A 114 19.09 14.06 -8.16
N PHE A 115 18.02 14.47 -8.85
CA PHE A 115 16.83 13.64 -9.06
C PHE A 115 17.13 12.49 -10.00
N TYR A 116 17.79 12.77 -11.13
CA TYR A 116 18.26 11.74 -12.06
C TYR A 116 19.14 10.71 -11.33
N GLU A 117 20.12 11.18 -10.55
CA GLU A 117 21.03 10.30 -9.81
C GLU A 117 20.33 9.47 -8.72
N ALA A 118 19.31 10.03 -8.07
CA ALA A 118 18.49 9.29 -7.11
C ALA A 118 17.72 8.17 -7.80
N GLN A 119 17.15 8.44 -8.98
CA GLN A 119 16.45 7.42 -9.76
C GLN A 119 17.36 6.28 -10.20
N GLN A 120 18.63 6.56 -10.53
CA GLN A 120 19.61 5.50 -10.86
C GLN A 120 19.95 4.60 -9.66
N ARG A 121 19.72 5.09 -8.43
CA ARG A 121 19.99 4.37 -7.18
C ARG A 121 18.79 3.63 -6.61
N ARG A 122 17.64 3.64 -7.31
CA ARG A 122 16.40 2.97 -6.88
C ARG A 122 16.63 1.51 -6.48
N HIS A 123 15.78 1.02 -5.59
CA HIS A 123 15.84 -0.38 -5.18
C HIS A 123 15.73 -1.32 -6.40
N PRO A 124 16.57 -2.36 -6.54
CA PRO A 124 16.59 -3.22 -7.73
C PRO A 124 15.31 -4.05 -7.92
N ARG A 125 14.52 -4.20 -6.85
CA ARG A 125 13.21 -4.87 -6.85
C ARG A 125 12.04 -3.90 -6.60
N ALA A 126 12.26 -2.61 -6.83
CA ALA A 126 11.16 -1.64 -6.85
C ALA A 126 10.42 -1.74 -8.18
N HIS A 127 9.09 -1.76 -8.10
CA HIS A 127 8.18 -1.67 -9.23
C HIS A 127 7.29 -0.46 -9.00
N PHE A 128 7.22 0.42 -10.01
CA PHE A 128 6.42 1.64 -9.97
C PHE A 128 5.14 1.42 -10.74
N MET A 129 4.05 1.95 -10.21
CA MET A 129 2.68 1.83 -10.74
C MET A 129 2.03 3.21 -10.73
N ILE A 130 1.09 3.41 -11.63
CA ILE A 130 0.27 4.62 -11.72
C ILE A 130 -1.18 4.20 -11.77
N ASP A 131 -2.05 4.90 -11.05
CA ASP A 131 -3.48 4.64 -11.08
C ASP A 131 -4.21 5.45 -12.18
N VAL A 132 -5.54 5.32 -12.22
CA VAL A 132 -6.41 6.02 -13.18
C VAL A 132 -6.47 7.54 -12.97
N LEU A 133 -6.05 8.05 -11.81
CA LEU A 133 -5.98 9.47 -11.49
C LEU A 133 -4.56 10.04 -11.58
N ASP A 134 -3.63 9.31 -12.18
CA ASP A 134 -2.21 9.61 -12.28
C ASP A 134 -1.45 9.67 -10.93
N ALA A 135 -1.99 9.10 -9.84
CA ALA A 135 -1.26 8.99 -8.59
C ALA A 135 -0.22 7.87 -8.66
N HIS A 136 0.94 8.09 -8.04
CA HIS A 136 2.08 7.18 -8.15
C HIS A 136 2.18 6.26 -6.94
N TYR A 137 2.47 5.00 -7.22
CA TYR A 137 2.67 3.95 -6.24
C TYR A 137 3.96 3.20 -6.53
N ALA A 138 4.51 2.56 -5.49
CA ALA A 138 5.60 1.63 -5.67
C ALA A 138 5.44 0.42 -4.74
N VAL A 139 5.87 -0.74 -5.21
CA VAL A 139 6.06 -1.92 -4.38
C VAL A 139 7.52 -2.32 -4.42
N ILE A 140 8.07 -2.67 -3.26
CA ILE A 140 9.39 -3.28 -3.15
C ILE A 140 9.20 -4.74 -2.73
N LEU A 141 9.71 -5.66 -3.55
CA LEU A 141 9.76 -7.08 -3.21
C LEU A 141 10.94 -7.34 -2.26
N LEU A 142 10.65 -7.95 -1.11
CA LEU A 142 11.58 -8.11 0.00
C LEU A 142 12.07 -9.55 0.14
N THR A 143 13.38 -9.68 0.33
CA THR A 143 13.97 -10.92 0.82
C THR A 143 13.72 -11.13 2.31
N ALA A 144 13.99 -12.34 2.83
CA ALA A 144 13.88 -12.59 4.27
C ALA A 144 14.85 -11.75 5.10
N GLU A 145 16.05 -11.49 4.60
CA GLU A 145 17.03 -10.62 5.25
C GLU A 145 16.53 -9.18 5.31
N GLU A 146 15.98 -8.67 4.20
CA GLU A 146 15.46 -7.30 4.17
C GLU A 146 14.24 -7.15 5.06
N LEU A 147 13.28 -8.09 5.01
CA LEU A 147 12.08 -8.03 5.82
C LEU A 147 12.39 -8.03 7.33
N ALA A 148 13.38 -8.81 7.75
CA ALA A 148 13.83 -8.92 9.15
C ALA A 148 14.77 -7.79 9.58
N GLY A 149 15.25 -6.96 8.64
CA GLY A 149 16.21 -5.91 8.94
C GLY A 149 15.59 -4.67 9.61
N PRO A 150 16.46 -3.74 10.07
CA PRO A 150 16.02 -2.57 10.82
C PRO A 150 15.17 -1.63 9.98
N ARG A 151 14.32 -0.85 10.64
CA ARG A 151 13.55 0.22 9.98
C ARG A 151 14.48 1.29 9.41
N THR A 152 14.19 1.73 8.20
CA THR A 152 14.98 2.78 7.53
C THR A 152 14.22 4.10 7.59
N MET A 153 14.90 5.17 8.01
CA MET A 153 14.36 6.53 7.90
C MET A 153 14.32 6.99 6.43
N PRO A 154 13.43 7.94 6.06
CA PRO A 154 13.44 8.49 4.72
C PRO A 154 14.81 9.09 4.38
N PRO A 155 15.18 9.14 3.09
CA PRO A 155 16.42 9.78 2.68
C PRO A 155 16.43 11.25 3.10
N PRO A 156 17.63 11.84 3.31
CA PRO A 156 17.77 13.28 3.24
C PRO A 156 17.11 13.78 1.96
N LEU A 157 16.36 14.88 2.09
CA LEU A 157 15.73 15.49 0.93
C LEU A 157 16.78 15.89 -0.10
N VAL A 158 16.41 15.77 -1.36
CA VAL A 158 17.24 16.22 -2.47
C VAL A 158 17.53 17.71 -2.30
N ASP A 159 18.81 18.07 -2.17
CA ASP A 159 19.25 19.45 -2.03
C ASP A 159 19.19 20.16 -3.39
N SER A 160 17.99 20.60 -3.75
CA SER A 160 17.71 21.28 -5.01
C SER A 160 16.63 22.35 -4.83
N PRO A 161 16.81 23.57 -5.38
CA PRO A 161 15.76 24.57 -5.46
C PRO A 161 14.49 24.08 -6.15
N ALA A 162 14.61 23.16 -7.11
CA ALA A 162 13.46 22.61 -7.82
C ALA A 162 12.54 21.79 -6.88
N LEU A 163 13.10 21.15 -5.84
CA LEU A 163 12.28 20.46 -4.83
C LEU A 163 11.35 21.42 -4.08
N ALA A 164 11.84 22.64 -3.81
CA ALA A 164 11.11 23.65 -3.04
C ALA A 164 9.98 24.34 -3.82
N GLU A 165 9.84 24.10 -5.13
CA GLU A 165 8.72 24.58 -5.93
C GLU A 165 7.39 23.90 -5.54
N VAL A 166 7.48 22.73 -4.89
CA VAL A 166 6.36 21.98 -4.31
C VAL A 166 6.53 21.95 -2.78
N PRO A 167 5.47 22.24 -1.99
CA PRO A 167 5.52 22.11 -0.54
C PRO A 167 5.94 20.70 -0.10
N ALA A 168 6.72 20.59 0.97
CA ALA A 168 7.09 19.28 1.50
C ALA A 168 5.86 18.55 2.08
N PRO A 169 5.73 17.23 1.85
CA PRO A 169 4.61 16.47 2.34
C PRO A 169 4.68 16.32 3.86
N ARG A 170 3.52 16.41 4.51
CA ARG A 170 3.41 16.45 5.97
C ARG A 170 3.97 15.21 6.65
N TRP A 171 3.82 14.04 6.02
CA TRP A 171 4.25 12.77 6.62
C TRP A 171 5.75 12.77 6.94
N LEU A 172 6.59 13.55 6.25
CA LEU A 172 8.03 13.65 6.53
C LEU A 172 8.36 14.33 7.87
N THR A 173 7.42 15.07 8.44
CA THR A 173 7.60 15.76 9.73
C THR A 173 6.63 15.27 10.80
N GLU A 174 5.44 14.84 10.40
CA GLU A 174 4.38 14.39 11.30
C GLU A 174 4.31 12.86 11.42
N GLY A 175 4.80 12.10 10.43
CA GLY A 175 4.52 10.66 10.30
C GLY A 175 3.20 10.39 9.57
N SER A 176 3.10 9.22 8.93
CA SER A 176 1.97 8.88 8.07
C SER A 176 0.64 8.70 8.83
N ILE A 177 0.69 8.29 10.10
CA ILE A 177 -0.51 8.20 10.95
C ILE A 177 -1.01 9.58 11.35
N ALA A 178 -0.14 10.43 11.91
CA ALA A 178 -0.56 11.73 12.41
C ALA A 178 -1.08 12.65 11.29
N SER A 179 -0.52 12.52 10.07
CA SER A 179 -0.95 13.32 8.93
C SER A 179 -2.39 13.03 8.46
N ILE A 180 -2.96 11.85 8.78
CA ILE A 180 -4.39 11.52 8.55
C ILE A 180 -5.30 12.56 9.22
N HIS A 181 -4.92 12.99 10.43
CA HIS A 181 -5.76 13.83 11.28
C HIS A 181 -5.71 15.31 10.92
N HIS A 182 -5.01 15.67 9.84
CA HIS A 182 -4.97 17.06 9.41
C HIS A 182 -6.39 17.56 9.06
N PRO A 183 -6.81 18.76 9.47
CA PRO A 183 -8.16 19.27 9.24
C PRO A 183 -8.61 19.27 7.77
N ARG A 184 -7.67 19.37 6.83
CA ARG A 184 -7.93 19.24 5.38
C ARG A 184 -8.57 17.89 5.01
N PHE A 185 -8.31 16.85 5.79
CA PHE A 185 -8.77 15.48 5.56
C PHE A 185 -9.86 15.05 6.54
N ALA A 186 -10.33 15.93 7.42
CA ALA A 186 -11.32 15.60 8.46
C ALA A 186 -12.68 15.13 7.90
N SER A 187 -12.98 15.40 6.63
CA SER A 187 -14.18 14.92 5.94
C SER A 187 -14.00 13.56 5.28
N ARG A 188 -12.80 12.95 5.30
CA ARG A 188 -12.55 11.67 4.61
C ARG A 188 -13.17 10.51 5.39
N PRO A 189 -13.85 9.55 4.72
CA PRO A 189 -14.64 8.50 5.37
C PRO A 189 -13.83 7.61 6.32
N TYR A 190 -12.55 7.39 6.04
CA TYR A 190 -11.67 6.51 6.80
C TYR A 190 -11.10 7.15 8.08
N THR A 191 -11.27 8.45 8.29
CA THR A 191 -10.87 9.11 9.56
C THR A 191 -11.61 8.54 10.78
N ARG A 192 -12.74 7.83 10.56
CA ARG A 192 -13.47 7.08 11.61
C ARG A 192 -12.67 5.93 12.22
N TYR A 193 -11.68 5.39 11.50
CA TYR A 193 -10.80 4.32 12.00
C TYR A 193 -9.60 4.87 12.76
N ALA A 194 -9.24 6.14 12.50
CA ALA A 194 -8.14 6.82 13.14
C ALA A 194 -8.57 7.30 14.53
N LYS A 195 -7.80 6.97 15.56
CA LYS A 195 -8.14 7.37 16.93
C LYS A 195 -7.60 8.77 17.21
N PRO A 196 -8.37 9.70 17.81
CA PRO A 196 -7.92 11.07 18.03
C PRO A 196 -6.57 11.21 18.76
N GLU A 197 -6.23 10.28 19.65
CA GLU A 197 -4.94 10.22 20.33
C GLU A 197 -3.75 9.94 19.40
N GLU A 198 -3.98 9.32 18.24
CA GLU A 198 -2.94 9.04 17.24
C GLU A 198 -2.48 10.32 16.52
N ALA A 199 -3.33 11.34 16.44
CA ALA A 199 -2.97 12.68 15.95
C ALA A 199 -1.83 13.33 16.76
N LEU A 200 -1.67 12.92 18.02
CA LEU A 200 -0.62 13.43 18.91
C LEU A 200 0.71 12.68 18.74
N LYS A 201 0.69 11.52 18.07
CA LYS A 201 1.87 10.66 17.87
C LYS A 201 2.63 11.08 16.62
N ARG A 202 3.21 12.28 16.64
CA ARG A 202 4.02 12.85 15.55
C ARG A 202 5.40 12.20 15.44
N ILE A 203 5.41 10.90 15.17
CA ILE A 203 6.59 10.04 15.18
C ILE A 203 6.62 9.30 13.84
N LEU A 204 7.68 9.50 13.06
CA LEU A 204 7.84 8.86 11.75
C LEU A 204 7.75 7.34 11.81
N GLY A 205 8.31 6.73 12.85
CA GLY A 205 8.31 5.28 13.01
C GLY A 205 7.05 4.69 13.67
N PHE A 206 6.04 5.49 14.01
CA PHE A 206 4.82 4.95 14.61
C PHE A 206 4.04 4.12 13.58
N ALA A 207 3.66 2.90 13.97
CA ALA A 207 3.03 1.93 13.09
C ALA A 207 2.07 1.02 13.85
N HIS A 208 1.21 0.32 13.11
CA HIS A 208 0.31 -0.69 13.65
C HIS A 208 0.70 -2.08 13.17
N ALA A 209 0.66 -3.06 14.06
CA ALA A 209 0.97 -4.44 13.70
C ALA A 209 -0.14 -5.02 12.83
N LEU A 210 0.25 -5.75 11.78
CA LEU A 210 -0.65 -6.52 10.94
C LEU A 210 -0.50 -8.01 11.27
N THR A 211 -1.60 -8.74 11.32
CA THR A 211 -1.61 -10.20 11.47
C THR A 211 -2.49 -10.81 10.40
N LEU A 212 -1.97 -11.86 9.75
CA LEU A 212 -2.75 -12.65 8.81
C LEU A 212 -3.53 -13.73 9.56
N VAL A 213 -4.84 -13.78 9.30
CA VAL A 213 -5.75 -14.80 9.83
C VAL A 213 -6.38 -15.54 8.65
N PRO A 214 -6.27 -16.88 8.56
CA PRO A 214 -6.90 -17.63 7.48
C PRO A 214 -8.41 -17.35 7.39
N ARG A 215 -8.89 -17.00 6.19
CA ARG A 215 -10.32 -16.90 5.88
C ARG A 215 -10.92 -18.29 5.87
N ARG A 216 -11.85 -18.51 6.78
CA ARG A 216 -12.54 -19.80 6.85
C ARG A 216 -13.52 -19.90 5.70
N GLU A 217 -13.39 -20.96 4.92
CA GLU A 217 -14.42 -21.38 3.95
C GLU A 217 -14.67 -20.36 2.83
N ASP A 218 -13.70 -19.48 2.52
CA ASP A 218 -13.77 -18.62 1.34
C ASP A 218 -13.65 -19.47 0.05
N PRO A 219 -14.73 -19.64 -0.73
CA PRO A 219 -14.72 -20.49 -1.92
C PRO A 219 -13.84 -19.90 -3.03
N ASN A 220 -13.44 -18.64 -2.92
CA ASN A 220 -12.69 -17.93 -3.95
C ASN A 220 -11.18 -17.93 -3.72
N ALA A 221 -10.70 -18.60 -2.66
CA ALA A 221 -9.27 -18.82 -2.48
C ALA A 221 -8.66 -19.47 -3.74
N GLY A 222 -7.63 -18.83 -4.30
CA GLY A 222 -6.94 -19.30 -5.50
C GLY A 222 -7.67 -19.08 -6.82
N ARG A 223 -8.81 -18.37 -6.81
CA ARG A 223 -9.57 -18.02 -8.02
C ARG A 223 -9.37 -16.54 -8.36
N PRO A 224 -9.24 -16.18 -9.64
CA PRO A 224 -9.19 -14.78 -10.03
C PRO A 224 -10.55 -14.14 -9.76
N PRO A 225 -10.59 -12.96 -9.13
CA PRO A 225 -11.82 -12.19 -9.01
C PRO A 225 -12.41 -11.87 -10.39
N VAL A 226 -13.73 -11.95 -10.48
CA VAL A 226 -14.47 -11.55 -11.68
C VAL A 226 -15.79 -10.92 -11.25
N GLU A 227 -16.21 -9.92 -12.01
CA GLU A 227 -17.49 -9.26 -11.82
C GLU A 227 -18.65 -10.21 -12.15
N LEU A 228 -19.63 -10.31 -11.24
CA LEU A 228 -20.80 -11.19 -11.38
C LEU A 228 -22.07 -10.40 -10.98
N PRO A 229 -22.52 -9.45 -11.83
CA PRO A 229 -23.60 -8.52 -11.48
C PRO A 229 -24.93 -9.19 -11.15
N ASP A 230 -25.18 -10.33 -11.79
CA ASP A 230 -26.40 -11.13 -11.62
C ASP A 230 -26.24 -12.25 -10.56
N GLY A 231 -25.12 -12.24 -9.83
CA GLY A 231 -24.75 -13.30 -8.89
C GLY A 231 -24.26 -14.58 -9.57
N GLY A 232 -24.23 -15.68 -8.81
CA GLY A 232 -23.91 -17.01 -9.32
C GLY A 232 -22.41 -17.38 -9.25
N VAL A 233 -21.96 -18.16 -10.24
CA VAL A 233 -20.61 -18.74 -10.29
C VAL A 233 -20.05 -18.56 -11.70
N SER A 234 -18.82 -18.09 -11.82
CA SER A 234 -18.13 -17.95 -13.11
C SER A 234 -17.71 -19.31 -13.70
N ASP A 235 -17.34 -19.35 -14.97
CA ASP A 235 -16.84 -20.56 -15.64
C ASP A 235 -15.57 -21.12 -14.97
N GLU A 236 -14.75 -20.25 -14.36
CA GLU A 236 -13.55 -20.62 -13.59
C GLU A 236 -13.85 -20.94 -12.11
N GLY A 237 -15.13 -20.91 -11.75
CA GLY A 237 -15.62 -21.29 -10.43
C GLY A 237 -15.62 -20.17 -9.41
N TYR A 238 -15.32 -18.91 -9.74
CA TYR A 238 -15.43 -17.80 -8.79
C TYR A 238 -16.89 -17.59 -8.40
N VAL A 239 -17.19 -17.50 -7.12
CA VAL A 239 -18.54 -17.48 -6.55
C VAL A 239 -18.88 -16.06 -6.10
N CYS A 240 -20.01 -15.53 -6.56
CA CYS A 240 -20.48 -14.22 -6.13
C CYS A 240 -20.83 -14.22 -4.63
N GLN A 241 -20.37 -13.20 -3.92
CA GLN A 241 -20.64 -13.00 -2.50
C GLN A 241 -22.06 -12.52 -2.19
N TRP A 242 -22.78 -12.09 -3.23
CA TRP A 242 -24.16 -11.63 -3.14
C TRP A 242 -25.10 -12.72 -3.64
N LEU A 243 -26.18 -12.91 -2.90
CA LEU A 243 -27.33 -13.70 -3.28
C LEU A 243 -28.43 -12.72 -3.70
N HIS A 244 -28.94 -12.90 -4.92
CA HIS A 244 -30.04 -12.13 -5.46
C HIS A 244 -31.31 -12.99 -5.33
N ASP A 245 -32.25 -12.55 -4.51
CA ASP A 245 -33.54 -13.23 -4.28
C ASP A 245 -34.68 -12.27 -4.59
N GLU A 246 -35.36 -12.48 -5.72
CA GLU A 246 -36.41 -11.61 -6.26
C GLU A 246 -36.00 -10.11 -6.28
N ASP A 247 -36.40 -9.35 -5.26
CA ASP A 247 -36.17 -7.90 -5.10
C ASP A 247 -35.12 -7.56 -4.02
N GLU A 248 -34.52 -8.55 -3.35
CA GLU A 248 -33.55 -8.36 -2.26
C GLU A 248 -32.15 -8.90 -2.60
N VAL A 249 -31.13 -8.17 -2.15
CA VAL A 249 -29.72 -8.58 -2.27
C VAL A 249 -29.17 -8.83 -0.87
N HIS A 250 -28.64 -10.03 -0.65
CA HIS A 250 -28.09 -10.46 0.63
C HIS A 250 -26.65 -10.95 0.51
N LYS A 251 -25.82 -10.67 1.52
CA LYS A 251 -24.49 -11.28 1.60
C LYS A 251 -24.61 -12.77 1.94
N GLN A 252 -23.96 -13.62 1.14
CA GLN A 252 -23.88 -15.06 1.35
C GLN A 252 -23.37 -15.39 2.76
N PRO A 253 -23.84 -16.45 3.43
CA PRO A 253 -23.41 -16.79 4.78
C PRO A 253 -21.90 -16.97 4.93
N TRP A 254 -21.24 -17.59 3.94
CA TRP A 254 -19.80 -17.81 3.93
C TRP A 254 -18.99 -16.51 3.74
N ALA A 255 -19.59 -15.47 3.17
CA ALA A 255 -18.94 -14.18 2.95
C ALA A 255 -19.12 -13.22 4.13
N ARG A 256 -19.94 -13.58 5.13
CA ARG A 256 -20.17 -12.72 6.30
C ARG A 256 -18.91 -12.65 7.15
N GLY A 257 -18.43 -11.44 7.39
CA GLY A 257 -17.21 -11.18 8.14
C GLY A 257 -15.94 -11.13 7.28
N HIS A 258 -16.03 -11.35 5.97
CA HIS A 258 -14.95 -10.99 5.04
C HIS A 258 -15.03 -9.48 4.77
N ASP A 259 -14.04 -8.75 5.27
CA ASP A 259 -13.83 -7.31 5.06
C ASP A 259 -12.83 -7.06 3.92
N ALA A 260 -12.61 -5.80 3.51
CA ALA A 260 -11.74 -5.50 2.36
C ALA A 260 -10.24 -5.71 2.59
N ASN A 261 -9.78 -5.82 3.85
CA ASN A 261 -8.37 -5.98 4.16
C ASN A 261 -7.99 -7.46 4.13
N HIS A 262 -7.43 -7.94 3.02
CA HIS A 262 -7.08 -9.36 2.86
C HIS A 262 -6.06 -9.66 1.77
N ILE A 263 -5.59 -10.90 1.78
CA ILE A 263 -4.82 -11.52 0.70
C ILE A 263 -5.68 -12.59 0.01
N GLY A 264 -5.93 -12.41 -1.29
CA GLY A 264 -6.68 -13.31 -2.15
C GLY A 264 -8.11 -13.60 -1.70
N GLY A 265 -8.77 -14.55 -2.36
CA GLY A 265 -10.15 -14.91 -2.02
C GLY A 265 -11.16 -13.92 -2.62
N THR A 266 -12.25 -13.70 -1.88
CA THR A 266 -13.39 -12.90 -2.35
C THR A 266 -13.10 -11.40 -2.30
N CYS A 267 -13.09 -10.77 -3.47
CA CYS A 267 -12.92 -9.32 -3.64
C CYS A 267 -14.09 -8.57 -2.98
N GLN A 268 -13.81 -7.42 -2.35
CA GLN A 268 -14.80 -6.55 -1.69
C GLN A 268 -14.88 -5.18 -2.39
N PRO A 269 -15.29 -5.12 -3.67
CA PRO A 269 -15.43 -3.86 -4.38
C PRO A 269 -16.55 -3.01 -3.82
N TRP A 270 -16.34 -1.69 -3.90
CA TRP A 270 -17.35 -0.67 -3.75
C TRP A 270 -18.07 -0.37 -5.06
N GLN A 271 -17.35 -0.39 -6.18
CA GLN A 271 -17.88 -0.14 -7.51
C GLN A 271 -17.83 -1.41 -8.36
N ASP A 272 -16.63 -1.80 -8.78
CA ASP A 272 -16.42 -2.88 -9.74
C ASP A 272 -15.19 -3.73 -9.33
N VAL A 273 -15.22 -5.02 -9.65
CA VAL A 273 -14.04 -5.88 -9.61
C VAL A 273 -13.12 -5.51 -10.78
N PRO A 274 -11.83 -5.18 -10.54
CA PRO A 274 -10.90 -4.89 -11.61
C PRO A 274 -10.71 -6.03 -12.61
N ASP A 275 -10.64 -5.69 -13.89
CA ASP A 275 -10.37 -6.64 -14.95
C ASP A 275 -8.93 -7.20 -14.84
N GLY A 276 -8.80 -8.52 -14.94
CA GLY A 276 -7.50 -9.18 -15.04
C GLY A 276 -6.72 -9.34 -13.73
N LEU A 277 -7.36 -9.07 -12.58
CA LEU A 277 -6.77 -9.30 -11.26
C LEU A 277 -6.46 -10.79 -11.05
N SER A 278 -5.20 -11.12 -10.77
CA SER A 278 -4.80 -12.50 -10.51
C SER A 278 -5.34 -13.02 -9.16
N PRO A 279 -5.33 -14.34 -8.90
CA PRO A 279 -5.62 -14.89 -7.57
C PRO A 279 -4.65 -14.44 -6.47
N TYR A 280 -3.51 -13.82 -6.84
CA TYR A 280 -2.44 -13.40 -5.96
C TYR A 280 -2.53 -11.90 -5.74
N TYR A 281 -3.50 -11.44 -4.96
CA TYR A 281 -3.68 -10.01 -4.73
C TYR A 281 -3.82 -9.67 -3.25
N ILE A 282 -3.52 -8.42 -2.91
CA ILE A 282 -3.85 -7.82 -1.62
C ILE A 282 -4.92 -6.77 -1.88
N GLU A 283 -6.06 -6.89 -1.22
CA GLU A 283 -7.03 -5.80 -1.13
C GLU A 283 -6.91 -5.13 0.24
N PHE A 284 -7.01 -3.81 0.26
CA PHE A 284 -6.89 -3.03 1.48
C PHE A 284 -7.61 -1.69 1.36
N ASN A 285 -8.18 -1.24 2.47
CA ASN A 285 -8.80 0.07 2.54
C ASN A 285 -7.77 1.19 2.73
N GLU A 286 -8.20 2.42 2.49
CA GLU A 286 -7.43 3.66 2.64
C GLU A 286 -6.69 3.82 3.98
N TRP A 287 -7.28 3.29 5.05
CA TRP A 287 -6.71 3.41 6.38
C TRP A 287 -5.42 2.61 6.51
N ILE A 288 -5.28 1.46 5.81
CA ILE A 288 -4.00 0.75 5.76
C ILE A 288 -3.03 1.51 4.85
N GLY A 289 -2.33 2.48 5.43
CA GLY A 289 -1.27 3.24 4.77
C GLY A 289 -1.55 4.70 4.48
N ASN A 290 -2.70 5.24 4.92
CA ASN A 290 -3.10 6.64 4.71
C ASN A 290 -3.17 7.04 3.23
N PHE A 291 -3.80 6.21 2.41
CA PHE A 291 -4.05 6.52 1.01
C PHE A 291 -5.43 7.15 0.81
N ASN A 292 -5.65 7.82 -0.31
CA ASN A 292 -6.95 8.33 -0.71
C ASN A 292 -7.49 7.54 -1.90
N PHE A 293 -8.48 6.72 -1.62
CA PHE A 293 -9.29 5.97 -2.56
C PHE A 293 -10.74 6.46 -2.51
N GLY A 294 -10.99 7.72 -2.10
CA GLY A 294 -12.33 8.29 -2.02
C GLY A 294 -13.32 7.52 -1.14
N GLY A 295 -12.87 6.86 -0.07
CA GLY A 295 -13.70 6.01 0.78
C GLY A 295 -13.67 4.51 0.45
N GLY A 296 -12.99 4.11 -0.63
CA GLY A 296 -12.99 2.73 -1.12
C GLY A 296 -11.72 1.95 -0.83
N ASN A 297 -11.36 1.03 -1.75
CA ASN A 297 -10.32 0.03 -1.53
C ASN A 297 -9.31 -0.02 -2.68
N GLY A 298 -8.05 -0.25 -2.34
CA GLY A 298 -6.97 -0.54 -3.29
C GLY A 298 -6.72 -2.03 -3.42
N ARG A 299 -6.29 -2.47 -4.61
CA ARG A 299 -5.97 -3.85 -4.97
C ARG A 299 -4.59 -3.89 -5.62
N LEU A 300 -3.63 -4.52 -4.95
CA LEU A 300 -2.30 -4.80 -5.47
C LEU A 300 -2.27 -6.24 -6.00
N ASP A 301 -2.14 -6.40 -7.31
CA ASP A 301 -1.85 -7.70 -7.92
C ASP A 301 -0.38 -8.04 -7.69
N LEU A 302 -0.11 -9.01 -6.81
CA LEU A 302 1.24 -9.44 -6.50
C LEU A 302 1.90 -10.12 -7.69
N LEU A 303 1.15 -10.85 -8.52
CA LEU A 303 1.73 -11.58 -9.65
C LEU A 303 2.15 -10.64 -10.76
N ASN A 304 1.25 -9.74 -11.15
CA ASN A 304 1.44 -8.83 -12.28
C ASN A 304 2.09 -7.49 -11.88
N LEU A 305 2.16 -7.20 -10.58
CA LEU A 305 2.66 -5.95 -10.02
C LEU A 305 1.93 -4.73 -10.59
N THR A 306 0.60 -4.85 -10.64
CA THR A 306 -0.33 -3.80 -11.01
C THR A 306 -1.13 -3.36 -9.78
N PHE A 307 -1.60 -2.12 -9.81
CA PHE A 307 -2.39 -1.55 -8.73
C PHE A 307 -3.60 -0.83 -9.31
N GLU A 308 -4.77 -1.05 -8.71
CA GLU A 308 -6.02 -0.38 -9.05
C GLU A 308 -6.83 -0.14 -7.78
N TRP A 309 -7.74 0.84 -7.80
CA TRP A 309 -8.61 1.14 -6.68
C TRP A 309 -9.95 1.66 -7.19
N ASP A 310 -10.96 1.61 -6.32
CA ASP A 310 -12.30 2.13 -6.56
C ASP A 310 -12.78 3.02 -5.41
N CYS A 311 -13.62 4.02 -5.68
CA CYS A 311 -14.19 4.89 -4.64
C CYS A 311 -15.46 4.32 -4.02
N GLY A 312 -15.73 4.71 -2.76
CA GLY A 312 -16.91 4.30 -1.99
C GLY A 312 -18.05 5.32 -1.97
#